data_AF-C7MHJ7-F1
#
_entry.id   AF-C7MHJ7-F1
#
_cell.length_a   1.000
_cell.length_b   1.000
_cell.length_c   1.000
_cell.angle_alpha   90.00
_cell.angle_beta   90.00
_cell.angle_gamma   90.00
#
_symmetry.space_group_name_H-M   'P 1'
#
loop_
_entity.id
_entity.type
_entity.pdbx_description
1 polymer ?
#
loop_
_entity_poly.entity_id
_entity_poly.type
_entity_poly.pdbx_seq_one_letter_code
_entity_poly.pdbx_strand_id
1 'polypeptide(L)'
;MLSVESFLVRRLLIGRATANINRTLLATTSEVRDEEDVAAAVHRYLSTGRKYFASDKEIASSLTTVPFYLNGRSNQRKLVLQWIEESYGSKEPVDPAQLTIEHVMPRTATEAWRDELAPELGEEESFEEVHQGLQHTLGNLTPTESFARLLAGEPHVASTH
;
A
#
# COMPACT_ATOMS: atom_id res chain seq x y z
N MET A 1 -7.96 -10.08 10.80
CA MET A 1 -8.29 -9.59 9.45
C MET A 1 -8.76 -10.78 8.61
N LEU A 2 -9.87 -10.66 7.87
CA LEU A 2 -10.44 -11.78 7.11
C LEU A 2 -9.50 -12.15 5.95
N SER A 3 -9.24 -13.44 5.69
CA SER A 3 -8.30 -13.90 4.66
C SER A 3 -8.57 -13.31 3.25
N VAL A 4 -9.84 -13.03 2.94
CA VAL A 4 -10.27 -12.37 1.69
C VAL A 4 -9.84 -10.92 1.63
N GLU A 5 -9.99 -10.17 2.73
CA GLU A 5 -9.57 -8.78 2.82
C GLU A 5 -8.05 -8.66 2.68
N SER A 6 -7.31 -9.46 3.45
CA SER A 6 -5.85 -9.57 3.33
C SER A 6 -5.43 -9.89 1.90
N PHE A 7 -6.11 -10.82 1.23
CA PHE A 7 -5.84 -11.16 -0.17
C PHE A 7 -6.03 -9.97 -1.12
N LEU A 8 -7.12 -9.21 -0.98
CA LEU A 8 -7.41 -8.06 -1.84
C LEU A 8 -6.40 -6.93 -1.61
N VAL A 9 -6.09 -6.62 -0.35
CA VAL A 9 -5.12 -5.58 0.03
C VAL A 9 -3.73 -5.95 -0.47
N ARG A 10 -3.29 -7.20 -0.25
CA ARG A 10 -1.98 -7.68 -0.71
C ARG A 10 -1.84 -7.54 -2.22
N ARG A 11 -2.84 -7.95 -3.00
CA ARG A 11 -2.82 -7.79 -4.47
C ARG A 11 -2.73 -6.34 -4.92
N LEU A 12 -3.41 -5.43 -4.22
CA LEU A 12 -3.31 -4.00 -4.50
C LEU A 12 -1.90 -3.49 -4.23
N LEU A 13 -1.32 -3.84 -3.08
CA LEU A 13 0.03 -3.44 -2.67
C LEU A 13 1.12 -3.94 -3.63
N ILE A 14 0.98 -5.16 -4.16
CA ILE A 14 1.91 -5.72 -5.14
C ILE A 14 1.56 -5.40 -6.61
N GLY A 15 0.59 -4.50 -6.85
CA GLY A 15 0.22 -4.04 -8.20
C GLY A 15 -0.34 -5.12 -9.13
N ARG A 16 -0.91 -6.20 -8.59
CA ARG A 16 -1.44 -7.30 -9.42
C ARG A 16 -2.81 -6.96 -10.00
N ALA A 17 -2.95 -7.16 -11.32
CA ALA A 17 -4.19 -6.96 -12.06
C ALA A 17 -5.40 -7.65 -11.41
N THR A 18 -6.58 -7.06 -11.52
CA THR A 18 -7.82 -7.59 -10.90
C THR A 18 -8.47 -8.73 -11.68
N ALA A 19 -7.86 -9.16 -12.78
CA ALA A 19 -8.36 -10.26 -13.60
C ALA A 19 -8.56 -11.54 -12.77
N ASN A 20 -9.69 -12.20 -13.00
CA ASN A 20 -10.08 -13.46 -12.34
C ASN A 20 -10.32 -13.39 -10.82
N ILE A 21 -10.30 -12.21 -10.18
CA ILE A 21 -10.60 -12.09 -8.74
C ILE A 21 -12.00 -12.64 -8.44
N ASN A 22 -13.04 -12.17 -9.15
CA ASN A 22 -14.41 -12.63 -8.91
C ASN A 22 -14.56 -14.15 -9.04
N ARG A 23 -13.89 -14.76 -10.03
CA ARG A 23 -13.89 -16.21 -10.22
C ARG A 23 -13.21 -16.93 -9.06
N THR A 24 -12.07 -16.40 -8.60
CA THR A 24 -11.31 -16.95 -7.48
C THR A 24 -12.11 -16.88 -6.18
N LEU A 25 -12.72 -15.73 -5.90
CA LEU A 25 -13.56 -15.54 -4.72
C LEU A 25 -14.80 -16.42 -4.74
N LEU A 26 -15.46 -16.56 -5.89
CA LEU A 26 -16.61 -17.45 -6.04
C LEU A 26 -16.21 -18.92 -5.82
N ALA A 27 -15.10 -19.37 -6.41
CA ALA A 27 -14.61 -20.74 -6.21
C ALA A 27 -14.26 -21.04 -4.74
N THR A 28 -13.97 -20.01 -3.94
CA THR A 28 -13.71 -20.20 -2.51
C THR A 28 -14.92 -20.80 -1.80
N THR A 29 -16.16 -20.51 -2.23
CA THR A 29 -17.37 -21.05 -1.56
C THR A 29 -17.54 -22.55 -1.73
N SER A 30 -17.10 -23.11 -2.87
CA SER A 30 -17.14 -24.56 -3.09
C SER A 30 -16.00 -25.28 -2.38
N GLU A 31 -14.84 -24.64 -2.26
CA GLU A 31 -13.61 -25.26 -1.73
C GLU A 31 -13.62 -25.39 -0.21
N VAL A 32 -14.39 -24.55 0.48
CA VAL A 32 -14.46 -24.53 1.96
C VAL A 32 -15.77 -25.09 2.51
N ARG A 33 -16.63 -25.65 1.65
CA ARG A 33 -18.00 -26.05 2.00
C ARG A 33 -18.05 -27.05 3.17
N ASP A 34 -17.13 -28.01 3.17
CA ASP A 34 -17.12 -29.13 4.12
C ASP A 34 -15.97 -29.02 5.14
N GLU A 35 -15.38 -27.81 5.28
CA GLU A 35 -14.24 -27.55 6.17
C GLU A 35 -14.72 -27.05 7.54
N GLU A 36 -14.20 -27.68 8.61
CA GLU A 36 -14.50 -27.26 9.99
C GLU A 36 -13.91 -25.88 10.30
N ASP A 37 -12.69 -25.61 9.83
CA ASP A 37 -12.04 -24.30 9.91
C ASP A 37 -12.07 -23.59 8.54
N VAL A 38 -13.19 -22.92 8.30
CA VAL A 38 -13.42 -22.14 7.08
C VAL A 38 -12.35 -21.07 6.87
N ALA A 39 -11.89 -20.40 7.93
CA ALA A 39 -10.91 -19.31 7.79
C ALA A 39 -9.55 -19.83 7.33
N ALA A 40 -9.08 -20.93 7.92
CA ALA A 40 -7.87 -21.61 7.49
C ALA A 40 -8.01 -22.18 6.08
N ALA A 41 -9.17 -22.77 5.74
CA ALA A 41 -9.42 -23.30 4.40
C ALA A 41 -9.40 -22.21 3.32
N VAL A 42 -10.03 -21.05 3.58
CA VAL A 42 -9.96 -19.89 2.68
C VAL A 42 -8.51 -19.44 2.50
N HIS A 43 -7.76 -19.33 3.59
CA HIS A 43 -6.34 -18.93 3.52
C HIS A 43 -5.54 -19.92 2.68
N ARG A 44 -5.61 -21.22 2.98
CA ARG A 44 -4.94 -22.29 2.18
C ARG A 44 -5.31 -22.20 0.70
N TYR A 45 -6.60 -22.05 0.39
CA TYR A 45 -7.07 -21.97 -0.98
C TYR A 45 -6.47 -20.77 -1.72
N LEU A 46 -6.48 -19.58 -1.12
CA LEU A 46 -5.96 -18.36 -1.73
C LEU A 46 -4.42 -18.37 -1.84
N SER A 47 -3.73 -19.05 -0.93
CA SER A 47 -2.27 -19.22 -0.96
C SER A 47 -1.75 -20.25 -1.97
N THR A 48 -2.63 -21.01 -2.64
CA THR A 48 -2.20 -22.06 -3.59
C THR A 48 -2.22 -21.60 -5.05
N GLY A 49 -1.22 -22.07 -5.81
CA GLY A 49 -1.13 -21.86 -7.25
C GLY A 49 -0.97 -20.39 -7.65
N ARG A 50 -1.50 -20.01 -8.82
CA ARG A 50 -1.33 -18.66 -9.39
C ARG A 50 -2.39 -17.66 -8.92
N LYS A 51 -2.88 -17.80 -7.68
CA LYS A 51 -3.84 -16.86 -7.08
C LYS A 51 -3.17 -15.64 -6.48
N TYR A 52 -1.86 -15.72 -6.21
CA TYR A 52 -1.01 -14.60 -5.75
C TYR A 52 -1.45 -14.02 -4.40
N PHE A 53 -1.60 -14.87 -3.39
CA PHE A 53 -1.56 -14.38 -2.01
C PHE A 53 -0.11 -14.06 -1.66
N ALA A 54 0.27 -12.80 -1.82
CA ALA A 54 1.65 -12.36 -1.60
C ALA A 54 2.09 -12.62 -0.15
N SER A 55 3.30 -13.11 0.03
CA SER A 55 3.95 -13.20 1.34
C SER A 55 4.28 -11.81 1.91
N ASP A 56 4.52 -11.73 3.21
CA ASP A 56 4.93 -10.47 3.85
C ASP A 56 6.23 -9.91 3.26
N LYS A 57 7.14 -10.80 2.85
CA LYS A 57 8.38 -10.43 2.17
C LYS A 57 8.11 -9.78 0.81
N GLU A 58 7.21 -10.34 0.02
CA GLU A 58 6.81 -9.74 -1.26
C GLU A 58 6.14 -8.38 -1.04
N ILE A 59 5.30 -8.25 -0.02
CA ILE A 59 4.68 -6.99 0.35
C ILE A 59 5.74 -5.96 0.72
N ALA A 60 6.66 -6.28 1.63
CA ALA A 60 7.74 -5.40 2.06
C ALA A 60 8.58 -4.92 0.86
N SER A 61 8.97 -5.82 -0.04
CA SER A 61 9.72 -5.46 -1.25
C SER A 61 8.93 -4.57 -2.21
N SER A 62 7.61 -4.69 -2.21
CA SER A 62 6.74 -3.91 -3.12
C SER A 62 6.56 -2.47 -2.65
N LEU A 63 6.75 -2.18 -1.35
CA LEU A 63 6.48 -0.85 -0.79
C LEU A 63 7.33 0.26 -1.43
N THR A 64 8.55 -0.07 -1.85
CA THR A 64 9.52 0.85 -2.46
C THR A 64 9.67 0.70 -3.98
N THR A 65 9.03 -0.31 -4.58
CA THR A 65 9.25 -0.66 -6.00
C THR A 65 7.98 -0.63 -6.84
N VAL A 66 6.82 -0.81 -6.23
CA VAL A 66 5.53 -0.79 -6.94
C VAL A 66 4.97 0.63 -6.93
N PRO A 67 4.54 1.16 -8.10
CA PRO A 67 3.91 2.47 -8.18
C PRO A 67 2.46 2.41 -7.65
N PHE A 68 2.30 2.25 -6.34
CA PHE A 68 1.02 2.12 -5.64
C PHE A 68 -0.02 3.16 -6.08
N TYR A 69 0.38 4.43 -6.30
CA TYR A 69 -0.52 5.50 -6.74
C TYR A 69 -1.25 5.18 -8.05
N LEU A 70 -0.63 4.39 -8.93
CA LEU A 70 -1.16 4.01 -10.24
C LEU A 70 -1.98 2.71 -10.20
N ASN A 71 -2.01 2.02 -9.06
CA ASN A 71 -2.65 0.71 -8.92
C ASN A 71 -4.03 0.81 -8.25
N GLY A 72 -4.98 0.01 -8.73
CA GLY A 72 -6.34 -0.07 -8.19
C GLY A 72 -7.21 1.17 -8.41
N ARG A 73 -8.33 1.22 -7.70
CA ARG A 73 -9.24 2.37 -7.72
C ARG A 73 -8.83 3.40 -6.66
N SER A 74 -9.17 4.67 -6.90
CA SER A 74 -8.84 5.77 -5.99
C SER A 74 -9.31 5.52 -4.56
N ASN A 75 -10.55 5.08 -4.37
CA ASN A 75 -11.11 4.77 -3.05
C ASN A 75 -10.36 3.63 -2.33
N GLN A 76 -9.86 2.63 -3.06
CA GLN A 76 -9.08 1.54 -2.47
C GLN A 76 -7.72 2.03 -1.96
N ARG A 77 -7.06 2.91 -2.72
CA ARG A 77 -5.79 3.52 -2.29
C ARG A 77 -5.96 4.38 -1.04
N LYS A 78 -7.00 5.22 -1.02
CA LYS A 78 -7.33 6.07 0.13
C LYS A 78 -7.62 5.24 1.38
N LEU A 79 -8.40 4.16 1.25
CA LEU A 79 -8.69 3.25 2.36
C LEU A 79 -7.43 2.60 2.95
N VAL A 80 -6.51 2.13 2.10
CA VAL A 80 -5.24 1.55 2.57
C VAL A 80 -4.37 2.59 3.28
N LEU A 81 -4.23 3.80 2.72
CA LEU A 81 -3.48 4.88 3.37
C LEU A 81 -4.09 5.29 4.71
N GLN A 82 -5.41 5.35 4.78
CA GLN A 82 -6.13 5.59 6.03
C GLN A 82 -5.83 4.53 7.07
N TRP A 83 -5.92 3.23 6.73
CA TRP A 83 -5.59 2.16 7.68
C TRP A 83 -4.14 2.22 8.17
N ILE A 84 -3.22 2.63 7.31
CA ILE A 84 -1.82 2.85 7.71
C ILE A 84 -1.75 3.99 8.73
N GLU A 85 -2.37 5.13 8.46
CA GLU A 85 -2.40 6.28 9.40
C GLU A 85 -3.08 5.94 10.73
N GLU A 86 -4.21 5.23 10.69
CA GLU A 86 -4.92 4.73 11.88
C GLU A 86 -4.03 3.79 12.70
N SER A 87 -3.20 2.97 12.04
CA SER A 87 -2.26 2.08 12.73
C SER A 87 -1.16 2.84 13.49
N TYR A 88 -0.87 4.08 13.09
CA TYR A 88 0.06 4.98 13.81
C TYR A 88 -0.64 5.84 14.87
N GLY A 89 -1.94 5.66 15.11
CA GLY A 89 -2.66 6.36 16.18
C GLY A 89 -3.34 7.66 15.75
N SER A 90 -3.62 7.85 14.45
CA SER A 90 -4.51 8.93 14.01
C SER A 90 -5.90 8.76 14.66
N LYS A 91 -6.39 9.81 15.33
CA LYS A 91 -7.57 9.74 16.21
C LYS A 91 -8.87 10.19 15.56
N GLU A 92 -8.81 10.80 14.37
CA GLU A 92 -10.00 11.32 13.69
C GLU A 92 -10.40 10.38 12.54
N PRO A 93 -11.59 9.77 12.60
CA PRO A 93 -12.10 8.96 11.49
C PRO A 93 -12.46 9.89 10.33
N VAL A 94 -11.59 9.98 9.33
CA VAL A 94 -11.89 10.70 8.10
C VAL A 94 -12.60 9.76 7.13
N ASP A 95 -13.65 10.24 6.47
CA ASP A 95 -14.27 9.50 5.36
C ASP A 95 -13.26 9.36 4.22
N PRO A 96 -12.86 8.13 3.82
CA PRO A 96 -11.94 7.94 2.71
C PRO A 96 -12.46 8.49 1.38
N ALA A 97 -13.76 8.78 1.23
CA ALA A 97 -14.25 9.48 0.06
C ALA A 97 -13.71 10.93 -0.03
N GLN A 98 -13.55 11.60 1.12
CA GLN A 98 -13.10 12.99 1.23
C GLN A 98 -11.58 13.14 1.27
N LEU A 99 -10.85 12.07 1.61
CA LEU A 99 -9.38 12.09 1.64
C LEU A 99 -8.79 12.40 0.26
N THR A 100 -7.77 13.24 0.20
CA THR A 100 -6.89 13.38 -0.97
C THR A 100 -5.53 12.76 -0.67
N ILE A 101 -4.84 12.32 -1.71
CA ILE A 101 -3.52 11.67 -1.60
C ILE A 101 -2.49 12.67 -2.09
N GLU A 102 -1.57 13.02 -1.21
CA GLU A 102 -0.45 13.92 -1.49
C GLU A 102 0.86 13.15 -1.65
N HIS A 103 1.80 13.82 -2.30
CA HIS A 103 3.17 13.37 -2.52
C HIS A 103 4.09 14.06 -1.52
N VAL A 104 4.82 13.30 -0.70
CA VAL A 104 5.79 13.87 0.28
C VAL A 104 6.95 14.54 -0.47
N MET A 105 7.64 13.75 -1.29
CA MET A 105 8.55 14.21 -2.31
C MET A 105 7.75 14.67 -3.53
N PRO A 106 7.95 15.91 -4.01
CA PRO A 106 7.16 16.51 -5.06
C PRO A 106 7.34 15.79 -6.39
N ARG A 107 6.27 15.82 -7.20
CA ARG A 107 6.27 15.23 -8.55
C ARG A 107 7.28 15.87 -9.49
N THR A 108 7.63 17.12 -9.25
CA THR A 108 8.75 17.81 -9.89
C THR A 108 9.76 18.10 -8.79
N ALA A 109 10.91 17.43 -8.85
CA ALA A 109 11.94 17.58 -7.84
C ALA A 109 12.44 19.03 -7.74
N THR A 110 12.58 19.53 -6.52
CA THR A 110 13.29 20.79 -6.24
C THR A 110 14.78 20.53 -6.07
N GLU A 111 15.59 21.58 -6.08
CA GLU A 111 17.02 21.51 -5.78
C GLU A 111 17.28 20.92 -4.39
N ALA A 112 16.49 21.32 -3.38
CA ALA A 112 16.58 20.77 -2.03
C ALA A 112 16.39 19.23 -1.99
N TRP A 113 15.43 18.69 -2.75
CA TRP A 113 15.25 17.23 -2.84
C TRP A 113 16.39 16.53 -3.60
N ARG A 114 17.02 17.22 -4.57
CA ARG A 114 18.22 16.70 -5.24
C ARG A 114 19.38 16.60 -4.27
N ASP A 115 19.60 17.63 -3.48
CA ASP A 115 20.68 17.66 -2.49
C ASP A 115 20.46 16.63 -1.37
N GLU A 116 19.21 16.41 -0.96
CA GLU A 116 18.84 15.43 0.07
C GLU A 116 18.99 13.97 -0.41
N LEU A 117 18.64 13.68 -1.67
CA LEU A 117 18.76 12.33 -2.23
C LEU A 117 20.15 12.01 -2.75
N ALA A 118 20.98 13.00 -3.12
CA ALA A 118 22.30 12.78 -3.68
C ALA A 118 23.21 11.83 -2.86
N PRO A 119 23.23 11.88 -1.50
CA PRO A 119 24.02 10.96 -0.70
C PRO A 119 23.52 9.50 -0.69
N GLU A 120 22.25 9.28 -1.03
CA GLU A 120 21.60 7.95 -1.05
C GLU A 120 21.72 7.26 -2.42
N LEU A 121 22.15 7.98 -3.46
CA LEU A 121 22.30 7.41 -4.82
C LEU A 121 23.50 6.45 -4.88
N GLY A 122 23.28 5.29 -5.48
CA GLY A 122 24.38 4.39 -5.86
C GLY A 122 25.30 5.00 -6.92
N GLU A 123 26.53 4.48 -7.03
CA GLU A 123 27.54 4.99 -7.98
C GLU A 123 27.07 5.01 -9.45
N GLU A 124 26.12 4.14 -9.81
CA GLU A 124 25.57 4.01 -11.17
C GLU A 124 24.14 4.56 -11.31
N GLU A 125 23.52 5.08 -10.24
CA GLU A 125 22.13 5.54 -10.26
C GLU A 125 22.03 7.03 -10.58
N SER A 126 21.15 7.41 -11.51
CA SER A 126 20.82 8.81 -11.71
C SER A 126 19.71 9.27 -10.77
N PHE A 127 19.78 10.53 -10.33
CA PHE A 127 18.72 11.16 -9.54
C PHE A 127 17.34 11.02 -10.20
N GLU A 128 17.28 11.16 -11.52
CA GLU A 128 16.03 11.13 -12.27
C GLU A 128 15.38 9.74 -12.24
N GLU A 129 16.18 8.67 -12.37
CA GLU A 129 15.69 7.29 -12.26
C GLU A 129 15.16 6.98 -10.86
N VAL A 130 15.91 7.37 -9.82
CA VAL A 130 15.50 7.16 -8.43
C VAL A 130 14.25 7.98 -8.10
N HIS A 131 14.21 9.26 -8.49
CA HIS A 131 13.04 10.12 -8.30
C HIS A 131 11.79 9.54 -8.96
N GLN A 132 11.89 9.14 -10.23
CA GLN A 132 10.77 8.52 -10.95
C GLN A 132 10.35 7.18 -10.34
N GLY A 133 11.32 6.36 -9.91
CA GLY A 133 11.07 5.07 -9.25
C GLY A 133 10.32 5.22 -7.94
N LEU A 134 10.66 6.25 -7.14
CA LEU A 134 10.05 6.49 -5.83
C LEU A 134 8.74 7.30 -5.91
N GLN A 135 8.55 8.12 -6.95
CA GLN A 135 7.47 9.10 -7.07
C GLN A 135 6.09 8.54 -6.72
N HIS A 136 5.78 7.32 -7.15
CA HIS A 136 4.46 6.71 -7.00
C HIS A 136 4.40 5.55 -6.01
N THR A 137 5.48 5.32 -5.26
CA THR A 137 5.59 4.26 -4.26
C THR A 137 4.79 4.60 -3.01
N LEU A 138 4.43 3.58 -2.22
CA LEU A 138 3.64 3.79 -1.01
C LEU A 138 4.35 4.74 -0.02
N GLY A 139 5.67 4.63 0.10
CA GLY A 139 6.47 5.47 1.00
C GLY A 139 6.47 6.96 0.65
N ASN A 140 6.11 7.33 -0.57
CA ASN A 140 6.02 8.72 -1.00
C ASN A 140 4.58 9.30 -0.98
N LEU A 141 3.64 8.57 -0.40
CA LEU A 141 2.21 8.93 -0.44
C LEU A 141 1.68 9.09 0.97
N THR A 142 0.91 10.15 1.18
CA THR A 142 0.29 10.42 2.48
C THR A 142 -1.10 11.06 2.28
N PRO A 143 -2.05 10.86 3.20
CA PRO A 143 -3.29 11.62 3.19
C PRO A 143 -3.04 13.13 3.41
N THR A 144 -3.86 14.00 2.82
CA THR A 144 -3.66 15.47 2.89
C THR A 144 -3.62 16.05 4.30
N GLU A 145 -4.39 15.50 5.25
CA GLU A 145 -4.33 15.94 6.65
C GLU A 145 -2.95 15.65 7.26
N SER A 146 -2.43 14.43 7.07
CA SER A 146 -1.11 14.02 7.51
C SER A 146 -0.01 14.83 6.82
N PHE A 147 -0.18 15.17 5.54
CA PHE A 147 0.72 16.08 4.82
C PHE A 147 0.76 17.46 5.45
N ALA A 148 -0.39 18.05 5.79
CA ALA A 148 -0.46 19.36 6.44
C ALA A 148 0.23 19.35 7.82
N ARG A 149 0.06 18.28 8.59
CA ARG A 149 0.74 18.09 9.89
C ARG A 149 2.26 17.96 9.74
N LEU A 150 2.72 17.25 8.70
CA LEU A 150 4.14 17.15 8.35
C LEU A 150 4.75 18.52 8.04
N LEU A 151 4.04 19.37 7.29
CA LEU A 151 4.46 20.75 7.03
C LEU A 151 4.45 21.63 8.29
N ALA A 152 3.55 21.37 9.22
CA ALA A 152 3.47 22.08 10.51
C ALA A 152 4.55 21.62 11.52
N GLY A 153 5.35 20.60 11.20
CA GLY A 153 6.37 20.04 12.09
C GLY A 153 5.77 19.29 13.29
N GLU A 154 4.50 18.90 13.20
CA GLU A 154 3.86 18.13 14.26
C GLU A 154 4.35 16.68 14.23
N PRO A 155 4.78 16.10 15.36
CA PRO A 155 5.24 14.72 15.38
C PRO A 155 4.09 13.77 15.04
N HIS A 156 4.40 12.75 14.23
CA HIS A 156 3.53 11.58 14.08
C HIS A 156 3.54 10.85 15.42
N VAL A 157 2.42 10.87 16.14
CA VAL A 157 2.32 10.31 17.49
C VAL A 157 2.20 8.80 17.34
N ALA A 158 3.30 8.12 16.99
CA ALA A 158 3.37 6.66 16.97
C ALA A 158 3.13 6.15 18.40
N SER A 159 1.87 5.89 18.73
CA SER A 159 1.50 5.26 20.00
C SER A 159 2.02 3.83 19.94
N THR A 160 3.19 3.62 20.53
CA THR A 160 3.77 2.29 20.71
C THR A 160 2.90 1.54 21.72
N HIS A 161 2.17 0.54 21.26
CA HIS A 161 1.50 -0.45 22.10
C HIS A 161 1.96 -1.84 21.71
#